data_AF-A0A1J3ENT0-F1
#
_entry.id   AF-A0A1J3ENT0-F1
#
_cell.length_a   1.000
_cell.length_b   1.000
_cell.length_c   1.000
_cell.angle_alpha   90.00
_cell.angle_beta   90.00
_cell.angle_gamma   90.00
#
_symmetry.space_group_name_H-M   'P 1'
#
loop_
_entity.id
_entity.type
_entity.pdbx_description
1 polymer ?
#
loop_
_entity_poly.entity_id
_entity_poly.type
_entity_poly.pdbx_seq_one_letter_code
_entity_poly.pdbx_strand_id
1 'polypeptide(L)'
;NNAMLMLKRVRLFKPRFVTVGTIFSSSSSSSYIDRHISVILCDQVSSLESVRKHNALIITGGNSDNVFVASKLISSYASFGKPNLSSRVFDLVSRRDVFLWNSIIKA
;
A
#
# COMPACT_ATOMS: atom_id res chain seq x y z
N ASN A 1 30.04 -27.98 13.37
CA ASN A 1 30.57 -26.70 12.89
C ASN A 1 29.57 -26.08 11.92
N ASN A 2 28.61 -25.36 12.51
CA ASN A 2 27.42 -24.85 11.86
C ASN A 2 27.72 -23.44 11.32
N ALA A 3 27.86 -23.30 10.01
CA ALA A 3 28.04 -22.00 9.36
C ALA A 3 27.17 -21.90 8.10
N MET A 4 25.85 -22.13 8.25
CA MET A 4 24.85 -21.92 7.21
C MET A 4 23.68 -21.07 7.74
N LEU A 5 24.02 -19.90 8.30
CA LEU A 5 23.07 -18.85 8.64
C LEU A 5 23.72 -17.50 8.35
N MET A 6 23.58 -17.02 7.12
CA MET A 6 23.84 -15.62 6.78
C MET A 6 22.56 -15.00 6.25
N LEU A 7 21.65 -14.72 7.20
CA LEU A 7 20.64 -13.68 7.10
C LEU A 7 21.32 -12.34 6.80
N LYS A 8 21.47 -11.98 5.52
CA LYS A 8 21.75 -10.59 5.15
C LYS A 8 20.43 -9.82 5.14
N ARG A 9 20.06 -9.30 6.31
CA ARG A 9 19.09 -8.21 6.48
C ARG A 9 19.47 -7.07 5.52
N VAL A 10 18.77 -6.98 4.41
CA VAL A 10 18.88 -5.83 3.51
C VAL A 10 18.24 -4.65 4.23
N ARG A 11 19.07 -3.69 4.63
CA ARG A 11 18.61 -2.37 5.11
C ARG A 11 18.04 -1.63 3.91
N LEU A 12 16.72 -1.54 3.78
CA LEU A 12 16.09 -0.72 2.75
C LEU A 12 15.23 0.37 3.38
N PHE A 13 15.81 1.57 3.34
CA PHE A 13 15.17 2.88 3.22
C PHE A 13 13.83 3.08 3.94
N LYS A 14 13.88 3.77 5.09
CA LYS A 14 12.71 4.46 5.65
C LYS A 14 12.47 5.72 4.80
N PRO A 15 11.38 5.86 4.04
CA PRO A 15 11.04 7.13 3.42
C PRO A 15 10.65 8.11 4.52
N ARG A 16 11.13 9.35 4.40
CA ARG A 16 10.83 10.46 5.30
C ARG A 16 9.37 10.87 5.08
N PHE A 17 8.51 10.63 6.06
CA PHE A 17 7.10 11.02 6.00
C PHE A 17 6.99 12.54 6.09
N VAL A 18 6.42 13.17 5.05
CA VAL A 18 5.91 14.54 5.14
C VAL A 18 4.53 14.42 5.77
N THR A 19 4.39 14.88 7.01
CA THR A 19 3.10 15.01 7.70
C THR A 19 2.33 16.16 7.06
N VAL A 20 1.53 15.89 6.04
CA VAL A 20 0.44 16.80 5.66
C VAL A 20 -0.72 16.50 6.61
N GLY A 21 -0.84 17.33 7.64
CA GLY A 21 -1.99 17.33 8.53
C GLY A 21 -3.25 17.65 7.73
N THR A 22 -4.10 16.65 7.53
CA THR A 22 -5.45 16.88 7.00
C THR A 22 -6.39 16.93 8.20
N ILE A 23 -6.97 18.10 8.42
CA ILE A 23 -8.02 18.36 9.41
C ILE A 23 -9.19 17.43 9.08
N PHE A 24 -9.41 16.39 9.88
CA PHE A 24 -10.43 15.38 9.60
C PHE A 24 -11.80 15.90 10.06
N SER A 25 -12.65 16.28 9.11
CA SER A 25 -14.06 16.55 9.39
C SER A 25 -14.77 15.27 9.81
N SER A 26 -15.34 15.31 11.00
CA SER A 26 -16.04 14.23 11.68
C SER A 26 -17.27 13.78 10.89
N SER A 27 -17.22 12.58 10.29
CA SER A 27 -18.40 11.84 9.80
C SER A 27 -18.14 10.34 9.95
N SER A 28 -18.99 9.62 10.68
CA SER A 28 -18.74 8.23 11.15
C SER A 28 -18.45 7.19 10.06
N SER A 29 -18.81 7.43 8.80
CA SER A 29 -18.45 6.54 7.68
C SER A 29 -17.02 6.77 7.17
N SER A 30 -16.52 8.00 7.31
CA SER A 30 -15.16 8.39 6.91
C SER A 30 -14.10 7.76 7.81
N SER A 31 -14.40 7.60 9.12
CA SER A 31 -13.46 7.01 10.08
C SER A 31 -13.21 5.51 9.87
N TYR A 32 -14.17 4.75 9.34
CA TYR A 32 -13.99 3.31 9.06
C TYR A 32 -13.08 3.10 7.84
N ILE A 33 -13.33 3.79 6.73
CA ILE A 33 -12.51 3.70 5.52
C ILE A 33 -11.10 4.23 5.80
N ASP A 34 -10.98 5.34 6.53
CA ASP A 34 -9.69 5.90 6.94
C ASP A 34 -8.84 4.91 7.76
N ARG A 35 -9.48 4.15 8.67
CA ARG A 35 -8.79 3.07 9.40
C ARG A 35 -8.19 2.03 8.45
N HIS A 36 -8.92 1.61 7.42
CA HIS A 36 -8.41 0.62 6.46
C HIS A 36 -7.29 1.18 5.58
N ILE A 37 -7.37 2.45 5.19
CA ILE A 37 -6.29 3.15 4.49
C ILE A 37 -5.05 3.22 5.40
N SER A 38 -5.21 3.61 6.65
CA SER A 38 -4.12 3.72 7.64
C SER A 38 -3.39 2.39 7.85
N VAL A 39 -4.12 1.26 7.93
CA VAL A 39 -3.52 -0.09 8.05
C VAL A 39 -2.59 -0.40 6.87
N ILE A 40 -3.00 -0.09 5.64
CA ILE A 40 -2.18 -0.30 4.44
C ILE A 40 -0.98 0.66 4.43
N LEU A 41 -1.20 1.95 4.73
CA LEU A 41 -0.14 2.96 4.73
C LEU A 41 0.95 2.67 5.77
N CYS A 42 0.56 2.20 6.95
CA CYS A 42 1.48 1.85 8.04
C CYS A 42 2.19 0.49 7.87
N ASP A 43 2.00 -0.20 6.74
CA ASP A 43 2.59 -1.51 6.43
C ASP A 43 2.24 -2.61 7.47
N GLN A 44 1.07 -2.49 8.11
CA GLN A 44 0.64 -3.39 9.19
C GLN A 44 0.00 -4.69 8.66
N VAL A 45 0.21 -5.01 7.39
CA VAL A 45 -0.41 -6.13 6.70
C VAL A 45 0.55 -7.31 6.67
N SER A 46 0.25 -8.34 7.46
CA SER A 46 1.07 -9.55 7.60
C SER A 46 0.72 -10.66 6.61
N SER A 47 -0.43 -10.58 5.93
CA SER A 47 -0.91 -11.62 5.02
C SER A 47 -1.53 -11.05 3.74
N LEU A 48 -1.37 -11.78 2.65
CA LEU A 48 -1.97 -11.45 1.36
C LEU A 48 -3.50 -11.35 1.43
N GLU A 49 -4.15 -12.20 2.22
CA GLU A 49 -5.59 -12.17 2.40
C GLU A 49 -6.04 -10.88 3.09
N SER A 50 -5.28 -10.39 4.07
CA SER A 50 -5.56 -9.11 4.72
C SER A 50 -5.43 -7.95 3.73
N VAL A 51 -4.37 -7.93 2.91
CA VAL A 51 -4.21 -6.89 1.85
C VAL A 51 -5.42 -6.88 0.91
N ARG A 52 -5.91 -8.05 0.49
CA ARG A 52 -7.08 -8.16 -0.39
C ARG A 52 -8.36 -7.62 0.26
N LYS A 53 -8.59 -7.93 1.53
CA LYS A 53 -9.75 -7.44 2.30
C LYS A 53 -9.74 -5.91 2.38
N HIS A 54 -8.60 -5.33 2.74
CA HIS A 54 -8.43 -3.88 2.80
C HIS A 54 -8.58 -3.22 1.43
N ASN A 55 -7.96 -3.80 0.38
CA ASN A 55 -8.09 -3.32 -0.98
C ASN A 55 -9.56 -3.30 -1.46
N ALA A 56 -10.32 -4.35 -1.19
CA ALA A 56 -11.74 -4.40 -1.54
C ALA A 56 -12.52 -3.27 -0.87
N LEU A 57 -12.28 -3.04 0.43
CA LEU A 57 -12.93 -1.96 1.19
C LEU A 57 -12.56 -0.57 0.67
N ILE A 58 -11.28 -0.36 0.30
CA ILE A 58 -10.79 0.89 -0.30
C ILE A 58 -11.48 1.15 -1.64
N ILE A 59 -11.63 0.13 -2.48
CA ILE A 59 -12.31 0.23 -3.78
C ILE A 59 -13.79 0.54 -3.58
N THR A 60 -14.50 -0.21 -2.73
CA THR A 60 -15.92 0.04 -2.45
C THR A 60 -16.17 1.37 -1.75
N GLY A 61 -15.17 1.86 -1.02
CA GLY A 61 -15.16 3.17 -0.38
C GLY A 61 -14.78 4.33 -1.31
N GLY A 62 -14.64 4.10 -2.61
CA GLY A 62 -14.37 5.16 -3.60
C GLY A 62 -12.94 5.73 -3.56
N ASN A 63 -12.00 5.04 -2.92
CA ASN A 63 -10.61 5.50 -2.75
C ASN A 63 -9.62 4.81 -3.70
N SER A 64 -10.11 4.13 -4.75
CA SER A 64 -9.27 3.41 -5.72
C SER A 64 -8.40 4.34 -6.58
N ASP A 65 -8.84 5.58 -6.83
CA ASP A 65 -8.08 6.57 -7.62
C ASP A 65 -7.02 7.32 -6.80
N ASN A 66 -6.91 7.04 -5.50
CA ASN A 66 -5.91 7.66 -4.65
C ASN A 66 -4.52 7.06 -4.92
N VAL A 67 -3.68 7.83 -5.61
CA VAL A 67 -2.31 7.50 -5.99
C VAL A 67 -1.47 7.01 -4.81
N PHE A 68 -1.58 7.64 -3.64
CA PHE A 68 -0.81 7.24 -2.45
C PHE A 68 -1.24 5.85 -1.96
N VAL A 69 -2.55 5.61 -1.89
CA VAL A 69 -3.07 4.30 -1.46
C VAL A 69 -2.72 3.22 -2.49
N ALA A 70 -2.89 3.51 -3.78
CA ALA A 70 -2.57 2.60 -4.87
C ALA A 70 -1.07 2.22 -4.89
N SER A 71 -0.17 3.18 -4.72
CA SER A 71 1.28 2.93 -4.67
C SER A 71 1.68 1.97 -3.54
N LYS A 72 1.02 2.10 -2.37
CA LYS A 72 1.27 1.25 -1.23
C LYS A 72 0.70 -0.15 -1.45
N LEU A 73 -0.50 -0.25 -2.00
CA LEU A 73 -1.10 -1.53 -2.40
C LEU A 73 -0.25 -2.26 -3.44
N ILE A 74 0.27 -1.56 -4.44
CA ILE A 74 1.21 -2.09 -5.44
C ILE A 74 2.44 -2.70 -4.76
N SER A 75 3.03 -1.96 -3.82
CA SER A 75 4.21 -2.41 -3.06
C SER A 75 3.89 -3.61 -2.15
N SER A 76 2.72 -3.63 -1.50
CA SER A 76 2.30 -4.75 -0.67
C SER A 76 2.00 -6.00 -1.51
N TYR A 77 1.34 -5.88 -2.66
CA TYR A 77 1.12 -7.04 -3.54
C TYR A 77 2.43 -7.58 -4.13
N ALA A 78 3.37 -6.71 -4.44
CA ALA A 78 4.71 -7.08 -4.89
C ALA A 78 5.47 -7.87 -3.83
N SER A 79 5.48 -7.41 -2.57
CA SER A 79 6.17 -8.08 -1.46
C SER A 79 5.62 -9.48 -1.16
N PHE A 80 4.34 -9.72 -1.45
CA PHE A 80 3.71 -11.05 -1.40
C PHE A 80 3.87 -11.87 -2.71
N GLY A 81 4.69 -11.42 -3.66
CA GLY A 81 4.95 -12.13 -4.92
C GLY A 81 3.74 -12.18 -5.86
N LYS A 82 2.90 -11.14 -5.86
CA LYS A 82 1.68 -11.05 -6.70
C LYS A 82 1.71 -9.83 -7.64
N PRO A 83 2.66 -9.74 -8.59
CA PRO A 83 2.78 -8.59 -9.50
C PRO A 83 1.56 -8.39 -10.41
N ASN A 84 0.84 -9.47 -10.74
CA ASN A 84 -0.43 -9.41 -11.47
C ASN A 84 -1.49 -8.57 -10.75
N LEU A 85 -1.51 -8.61 -9.41
CA LEU A 85 -2.44 -7.79 -8.62
C LEU A 85 -1.97 -6.35 -8.53
N SER A 86 -0.65 -6.11 -8.44
CA SER A 86 -0.07 -4.77 -8.53
C SER A 86 -0.45 -4.07 -9.83
N SER A 87 -0.36 -4.78 -10.97
CA SER A 87 -0.75 -4.24 -12.28
C SER A 87 -2.23 -3.89 -12.32
N ARG A 88 -3.11 -4.74 -11.77
CA ARG A 88 -4.55 -4.43 -11.67
C ARG A 88 -4.83 -3.19 -10.84
N VAL A 89 -4.12 -3.00 -9.72
CA VAL A 89 -4.27 -1.78 -8.90
C VAL A 89 -3.81 -0.55 -9.68
N PHE A 90 -2.71 -0.66 -10.43
CA PHE A 90 -2.23 0.43 -11.29
C PHE A 90 -3.25 0.79 -12.39
N ASP A 91 -3.87 -0.21 -13.01
CA ASP A 91 -4.86 -0.01 -14.07
C ASP A 91 -6.12 0.70 -13.57
N LEU A 92 -6.51 0.48 -12.31
CA LEU A 92 -7.66 1.11 -11.66
C LEU A 92 -7.48 2.61 -11.40
N VAL A 93 -6.23 3.11 -11.38
CA VAL A 93 -5.95 4.54 -11.18
C VAL A 93 -6.00 5.26 -12.52
N SER A 94 -6.87 6.26 -12.59
CA SER A 94 -7.07 7.11 -13.77
C SER A 94 -5.95 8.13 -13.91
N ARG A 95 -5.55 8.78 -12.80
CA ARG A 95 -4.50 9.81 -12.80
C ARG A 95 -3.19 9.25 -12.25
N ARG A 96 -2.32 8.80 -13.15
CA ARG A 96 -1.05 8.17 -12.81
C ARG A 96 0.06 9.22 -12.82
N ASP A 97 0.62 9.51 -11.65
CA ASP A 97 1.75 10.42 -11.53
C ASP A 97 3.09 9.66 -11.58
N VAL A 98 4.19 10.42 -11.58
CA VAL A 98 5.55 9.88 -11.60
C VAL A 98 5.80 8.94 -10.41
N PHE A 99 5.18 9.20 -9.27
CA PHE A 99 5.33 8.38 -8.08
C PHE A 99 4.70 7.00 -8.24
N LEU A 100 3.49 6.92 -8.81
CA LEU A 100 2.81 5.65 -9.08
C LEU A 100 3.52 4.82 -10.16
N TRP A 101 4.00 5.47 -11.22
CA TRP A 101 4.85 4.83 -12.23
C TRP A 101 6.12 4.23 -11.62
N ASN A 102 6.80 4.98 -10.75
CA ASN A 102 7.96 4.47 -10.04
C ASN A 102 7.61 3.31 -9.10
N SER A 103 6.40 3.30 -8.55
CA SER A 103 5.96 2.23 -7.65
C SER A 103 5.72 0.93 -8.39
N ILE A 104 5.09 0.97 -9.57
CA ILE A 104 4.84 -0.25 -10.37
C ILE A 104 6.11 -0.80 -11.01
N ILE A 105 7.08 0.04 -11.38
CA ILE A 105 8.38 -0.42 -11.91
C ILE A 105 9.23 -1.10 -10.83
N LYS A 106 9.08 -0.71 -9.56
CA LYS A 106 9.79 -1.30 -8.41
C LYS A 106 9.15 -2.58 -7.88
N ALA A 107 7.86 -2.78 -8.17
CA ALA A 107 7.06 -3.92 -7.73
C ALA A 107 7.50 -5.22 -8.43
#